data_AF-A0A9D6CP75-F1
#
_entry.id   AF-A0A9D6CP75-F1
#
_cell.length_a   1.000
_cell.length_b   1.000
_cell.length_c   1.000
_cell.angle_alpha   90.00
_cell.angle_beta   90.00
_cell.angle_gamma   90.00
#
_symmetry.space_group_name_H-M   'P 1'
#
loop_
_entity.id
_entity.type
_entity.pdbx_description
1 polymer ?
#
loop_
_entity_poly.entity_id
_entity_poly.type
_entity_poly.pdbx_seq_one_letter_code
_entity_poly.pdbx_strand_id
1 'polypeptide(L)'
;MLIAAAVLLVLLAFGLPLLVRGEDLPESEPVSPTQHLDDRAAALYENLRDLQGEYLMGKLSDEDYQSTKQDVQRELARVKAEIDAIERGGASEARA
;
A
#
# COMPACT_ATOMS: atom_id res chain seq x y z
N MET A 1 3.85 23.83 -49.40
CA MET A 1 4.76 24.08 -48.25
C MET A 1 4.04 24.01 -46.90
N LEU A 2 2.91 24.69 -46.72
CA LEU A 2 2.10 24.63 -45.49
C LEU A 2 1.66 23.20 -45.08
N ILE A 3 1.13 22.42 -46.02
CA ILE A 3 0.68 21.04 -45.74
C ILE A 3 1.85 20.14 -45.31
N ALA A 4 3.01 20.27 -45.97
CA ALA A 4 4.20 19.51 -45.61
C ALA A 4 4.72 19.89 -44.21
N ALA A 5 4.67 21.16 -43.84
CA ALA A 5 5.03 21.63 -42.50
C ALA A 5 4.06 21.11 -41.43
N ALA A 6 2.76 21.08 -41.72
CA ALA A 6 1.75 20.53 -40.82
C ALA A 6 1.95 19.02 -40.59
N VAL A 7 2.22 18.26 -41.65
CA VAL A 7 2.50 16.82 -41.54
C VAL A 7 3.77 16.56 -40.72
N LEU A 8 4.83 17.35 -40.95
CA LEU A 8 6.07 17.24 -40.17
C LEU A 8 5.84 17.53 -38.68
N LEU A 9 5.06 18.55 -38.34
CA LEU A 9 4.73 18.87 -36.95
C LEU A 9 3.95 17.75 -36.27
N VAL A 10 2.99 17.14 -36.96
CA VAL A 10 2.25 15.99 -36.45
C VAL A 10 3.20 14.82 -36.18
N LEU A 11 4.05 14.48 -37.14
CA LEU A 11 5.02 13.39 -36.97
C LEU A 11 6.00 13.66 -35.82
N LEU A 12 6.45 14.90 -35.63
CA LEU A 12 7.32 15.27 -34.52
C LEU A 12 6.60 15.16 -33.16
N ALA A 13 5.36 15.63 -33.09
CA ALA A 13 4.57 15.62 -31.86
C ALA A 13 4.29 14.20 -31.35
N PHE A 14 4.08 13.25 -32.26
CA PHE A 14 3.89 11.83 -31.90
C PHE A 14 5.19 11.04 -31.82
N GLY A 15 6.22 11.42 -32.59
CA GLY A 15 7.50 10.71 -32.63
C GLY A 15 8.42 11.06 -31.45
N LEU A 16 8.50 12.33 -31.04
CA LEU A 16 9.40 12.76 -29.97
C LEU A 16 9.12 12.09 -28.61
N PRO A 17 7.86 11.93 -28.16
CA PRO A 17 7.57 11.21 -26.92
C PRO A 17 7.99 9.74 -26.94
N LEU A 18 8.01 9.10 -28.12
CA LEU A 18 8.45 7.72 -28.27
C LEU A 18 9.98 7.58 -28.20
N LEU A 19 10.73 8.68 -28.35
CA LEU A 19 12.18 8.73 -28.15
C LEU A 19 12.57 9.01 -26.69
N VAL A 20 11.61 9.43 -25.85
CA VAL A 20 11.83 9.58 -24.40
C VAL A 20 12.06 8.18 -23.83
N ARG A 21 13.29 7.95 -23.38
CA ARG A 21 13.75 6.67 -22.87
C ARG A 21 13.16 6.51 -21.46
N GLY A 22 12.79 5.30 -21.06
CA GLY A 22 12.17 5.04 -19.74
C GLY A 22 13.01 5.46 -18.52
N GLU A 23 14.24 5.91 -18.74
CA GLU A 23 15.13 6.50 -17.74
C GLU A 23 14.68 7.90 -17.25
N ASP A 24 13.78 8.58 -17.98
CA ASP A 24 13.16 9.86 -17.56
C ASP A 24 11.87 9.66 -16.75
N LEU A 25 11.50 8.41 -16.44
CA LEU A 25 10.41 8.15 -15.51
C LEU A 25 10.86 8.60 -14.10
N PRO A 26 10.07 9.41 -13.38
CA PRO A 26 10.39 9.73 -12.00
C PRO A 26 10.57 8.42 -11.22
N GLU A 27 11.65 8.36 -10.44
CA GLU A 27 11.97 7.22 -9.59
C GLU A 27 10.70 6.78 -8.86
N SER A 28 10.29 5.52 -9.03
CA SER A 28 9.12 4.99 -8.32
C SER A 28 9.30 5.33 -6.85
N GLU A 29 8.32 6.01 -6.27
CA GLU A 29 8.36 6.37 -4.85
C GLU A 29 8.79 5.12 -4.09
N PRO A 30 9.87 5.19 -3.29
CA PRO A 30 10.37 4.03 -2.59
C PRO A 30 9.22 3.50 -1.74
N VAL A 31 8.73 2.33 -2.12
CA VAL A 31 7.64 1.64 -1.41
C VAL A 31 8.09 1.59 0.04
N SER A 32 7.29 2.14 0.96
CA SER A 32 7.70 2.17 2.37
C SER A 32 8.04 0.73 2.77
N PRO A 33 9.19 0.47 3.43
CA PRO A 33 9.57 -0.87 3.87
C PRO A 33 8.48 -1.56 4.69
N THR A 34 7.60 -0.77 5.32
CA THR A 34 6.48 -1.23 6.16
C THR A 34 5.15 -1.34 5.42
N GLN A 35 5.05 -0.91 4.15
CA GLN A 35 3.77 -0.75 3.47
C GLN A 35 2.93 -2.04 3.44
N HIS A 36 3.58 -3.18 3.20
CA HIS A 36 2.92 -4.49 3.24
C HIS A 36 2.41 -4.88 4.65
N LEU A 37 3.08 -4.41 5.71
CA LEU A 37 2.64 -4.60 7.09
C LEU A 37 1.52 -3.62 7.44
N ASP A 38 1.56 -2.40 6.93
CA ASP A 38 0.52 -1.40 7.09
C ASP A 38 -0.79 -1.87 6.43
N ASP A 39 -0.72 -2.43 5.21
CA ASP A 39 -1.84 -3.04 4.52
C ASP A 39 -2.43 -4.22 5.32
N ARG A 40 -1.56 -5.05 5.90
CA ARG A 40 -1.97 -6.16 6.77
C ARG A 40 -2.64 -5.66 8.05
N ALA A 41 -2.11 -4.61 8.68
CA ALA A 41 -2.72 -4.01 9.86
C ALA A 41 -4.10 -3.42 9.53
N ALA A 42 -4.25 -2.76 8.38
CA ALA A 42 -5.53 -2.25 7.90
C ALA A 42 -6.57 -3.36 7.70
N ALA A 43 -6.18 -4.49 7.09
CA ALA A 43 -7.05 -5.65 6.93
C ALA A 43 -7.50 -6.25 8.28
N LEU A 44 -6.59 -6.32 9.27
CA LEU A 44 -6.93 -6.80 10.62
C LEU A 44 -7.88 -5.84 11.36
N TYR A 45 -7.74 -4.54 11.15
CA TYR A 45 -8.69 -3.54 11.68
C TYR A 45 -10.08 -3.68 11.06
N GLU A 46 -10.15 -3.90 9.76
CA GLU A 46 -11.42 -4.17 9.07
C GLU A 46 -12.07 -5.45 9.60
N ASN A 47 -11.29 -6.51 9.78
CA ASN A 47 -11.77 -7.78 10.31
C ASN A 47 -12.39 -7.62 11.73
N LEU A 48 -11.77 -6.81 12.61
CA LEU A 48 -12.36 -6.48 13.91
C LEU A 48 -13.69 -5.74 13.82
N ARG A 49 -13.83 -4.82 12.85
CA ARG A 49 -15.08 -4.10 12.61
C ARG A 49 -16.16 -5.05 12.13
N ASP A 50 -15.84 -5.88 11.16
CA ASP A 50 -16.78 -6.80 10.55
C ASP A 50 -17.25 -7.86 11.56
N LEU A 51 -16.32 -8.36 12.38
CA LEU A 51 -16.61 -9.26 13.50
C LEU A 51 -17.62 -8.66 14.49
N GLN A 52 -17.48 -7.36 14.83
CA GLN A 52 -18.49 -6.67 15.65
C GLN A 52 -19.85 -6.60 14.94
N GLY A 53 -19.87 -6.33 13.64
CA GLY A 53 -21.09 -6.31 12.85
C GLY A 53 -21.80 -7.67 12.89
N GLU A 54 -21.07 -8.76 12.68
CA GLU A 54 -21.63 -10.11 12.71
C GLU A 54 -22.16 -10.52 14.09
N TYR A 55 -21.45 -10.13 15.15
CA TYR A 55 -21.90 -10.32 16.52
C TYR A 55 -23.20 -9.56 16.81
N LEU A 56 -23.28 -8.27 16.43
CA LEU A 56 -24.48 -7.46 16.61
C LEU A 56 -25.66 -7.97 15.76
N MET A 57 -25.40 -8.65 14.65
CA MET A 57 -26.42 -9.34 13.85
C MET A 57 -26.88 -10.67 14.46
N GLY A 58 -26.25 -11.12 15.55
CA GLY A 58 -26.56 -12.39 16.22
C GLY A 58 -26.09 -13.62 15.45
N LYS A 59 -25.13 -13.47 14.52
CA LYS A 59 -24.55 -14.59 13.75
C LYS A 59 -23.54 -15.42 14.54
N LEU A 60 -23.01 -14.84 15.61
CA LEU A 60 -21.92 -15.39 16.39
C LEU A 60 -22.32 -15.50 17.87
N SER A 61 -21.86 -16.55 18.55
CA SER A 61 -21.99 -16.67 19.99
C SER A 61 -21.03 -15.71 20.71
N ASP A 62 -21.32 -15.38 21.97
CA ASP A 62 -20.42 -14.57 22.81
C ASP A 62 -19.02 -15.20 22.89
N GLU A 63 -18.94 -16.52 23.03
CA GLU A 63 -17.68 -17.26 23.17
C GLU A 63 -16.85 -17.19 21.88
N ASP A 64 -17.48 -17.47 20.74
CA ASP A 64 -16.83 -17.41 19.42
C ASP A 64 -16.34 -15.98 19.09
N TYR A 65 -17.15 -14.98 19.45
CA TYR A 65 -16.79 -13.57 19.30
C TYR A 65 -15.55 -13.22 20.12
N GLN A 66 -15.52 -13.58 21.41
CA GLN A 66 -14.37 -13.27 22.27
C GLN A 66 -13.11 -13.99 21.82
N SER A 67 -13.21 -15.27 21.41
CA SER A 67 -12.07 -16.04 20.91
C SER A 67 -11.48 -15.38 19.65
N THR A 68 -12.33 -15.15 18.64
CA THR A 68 -11.90 -14.59 17.34
C THR A 68 -11.34 -13.18 17.50
N LYS A 69 -11.96 -12.37 18.37
CA LYS A 69 -11.46 -11.03 18.69
C LYS A 69 -10.08 -11.08 19.32
N GLN A 70 -9.83 -12.00 20.24
CA GLN A 70 -8.51 -12.17 20.85
C GLN A 70 -7.46 -12.59 19.82
N ASP A 71 -7.80 -13.49 18.91
CA ASP A 71 -6.91 -13.93 17.83
C ASP A 71 -6.49 -12.77 16.93
N VAL A 72 -7.46 -12.00 16.44
CA VAL A 72 -7.19 -10.86 15.56
C VAL A 72 -6.41 -9.77 16.30
N GLN A 73 -6.70 -9.52 17.57
CA GLN A 73 -5.94 -8.55 18.38
C GLN A 73 -4.49 -8.99 18.62
N ARG A 74 -4.25 -10.29 18.84
CA ARG A 74 -2.89 -10.83 18.97
C ARG A 74 -2.10 -10.66 17.69
N GLU A 75 -2.72 -10.94 16.54
CA GLU A 75 -2.08 -10.77 15.25
C GLU A 75 -1.78 -9.29 14.95
N LEU A 76 -2.72 -8.40 15.24
CA LEU A 76 -2.54 -6.95 15.08
C LEU A 76 -1.38 -6.42 15.93
N ALA A 77 -1.28 -6.87 17.19
CA ALA A 77 -0.18 -6.49 18.07
C ALA A 77 1.19 -6.97 17.52
N ARG A 78 1.23 -8.18 16.95
CA ARG A 78 2.44 -8.71 16.32
C ARG A 78 2.87 -7.90 15.10
N VAL A 79 1.93 -7.58 14.20
CA VAL A 79 2.22 -6.79 12.98
C VAL A 79 2.72 -5.40 13.35
N LYS A 80 2.08 -4.73 14.32
CA LYS A 80 2.55 -3.43 14.81
C LYS A 80 3.94 -3.46 15.42
N ALA A 81 4.26 -4.49 16.20
CA ALA A 81 5.60 -4.65 16.76
C ALA A 81 6.67 -4.85 15.68
N GLU A 82 6.31 -5.50 14.56
CA GLU A 82 7.19 -5.68 13.40
C GLU A 82 7.43 -4.35 12.65
N ILE A 83 6.37 -3.56 12.44
CA ILE A 83 6.46 -2.19 11.90
C ILE A 83 7.39 -1.34 12.80
N ASP A 84 7.12 -1.30 14.10
CA ASP A 84 7.93 -0.55 15.07
C ASP A 84 9.41 -1.00 15.09
N ALA A 85 9.69 -2.28 14.81
CA ALA A 85 11.05 -2.79 14.75
C ALA A 85 11.77 -2.34 13.47
N ILE A 86 11.09 -2.36 12.33
CA ILE A 86 11.63 -1.91 11.04
C ILE A 86 11.85 -0.40 11.05
N GLU A 87 10.89 0.37 11.55
CA GLU A 87 11.02 1.84 11.64
C GLU A 87 12.19 2.25 12.56
N ARG A 88 12.34 1.59 13.71
CA ARG A 88 13.48 1.84 14.61
C ARG A 88 14.81 1.39 14.02
N GLY A 89 14.83 0.29 13.27
CA GLY A 89 16.00 -0.22 12.56
C GLY A 89 16.45 0.71 11.44
N GLY A 90 15.54 1.15 10.59
CA GLY A 90 15.82 2.10 9.50
C GLY A 90 16.23 3.48 10.01
N ALA A 91 15.67 3.94 11.13
CA ALA A 91 16.11 5.17 11.80
C ALA A 91 17.53 5.07 12.40
N SER A 92 18.01 3.85 12.70
CA SER A 92 19.37 3.60 13.19
C SER A 92 20.39 3.59 12.05
N GLU A 93 20.04 3.07 10.86
CA GLU A 93 20.91 3.10 9.67
C GLU A 93 21.07 4.51 9.10
N ALA A 94 20.03 5.35 9.16
CA ALA A 94 20.10 6.74 8.70
C ALA A 94 20.97 7.67 9.57
N ARG A 95 21.46 7.21 10.74
CA ARG A 95 22.27 7.98 11.69
C ARG A 95 23.75 7.53 11.76
N ALA A 96 24.14 6.50 11.02
CA ALA A 96 25.52 5.99 10.94
C ALA A 96 26.26 6.56 9.72
#